data_AF-A0A415J5U7-F1
#
_entry.id   AF-A0A415J5U7-F1
#
_cell.length_a   1.000
_cell.length_b   1.000
_cell.length_c   1.000
_cell.angle_alpha   90.00
_cell.angle_beta   90.00
_cell.angle_gamma   90.00
#
_symmetry.space_group_name_H-M   'P 1'
#
loop_
_entity.id
_entity.type
_entity.pdbx_description
1 polymer ?
#
loop_
_entity_poly.entity_id
_entity_poly.type
_entity_poly.pdbx_seq_one_letter_code
_entity_poly.pdbx_strand_id
1 'polypeptide(L)'
;MKSKWLFLLLWMCVIVRPEAWGQEVKSANTVAEEWIQVSSSSATVLQWFEWIEKSTGIVLSYNPAQMELGDVCRIEHGGKMTVETLVRRILSGYQMKIAVVPPRKLVIHARKIESYDVSGTVSEEDSEERLYGAVVTLEDKDGKQWNTISNGKGIFRLHVPEGICSSVTVG
;
A
#
# COMPACT_ATOMS: atom_id res chain seq x y z
N MET A 1 6.41 -3.99 -72.95
CA MET A 1 7.06 -4.65 -71.79
C MET A 1 7.43 -3.61 -70.73
N LYS A 2 6.44 -3.06 -70.00
CA LYS A 2 6.63 -2.04 -68.95
C LYS A 2 5.43 -2.06 -67.99
N SER A 3 5.30 -3.05 -67.11
CA SER A 3 4.35 -2.95 -65.98
C SER A 3 4.56 -3.97 -64.86
N LYS A 4 5.50 -4.91 -64.99
CA LYS A 4 5.71 -5.95 -63.96
C LYS A 4 6.71 -5.58 -62.86
N TRP A 5 7.48 -4.50 -63.04
CA TRP A 5 8.48 -4.05 -62.06
C TRP A 5 7.99 -2.95 -61.09
N LEU A 6 6.81 -2.37 -61.34
CA LEU A 6 6.23 -1.34 -60.47
C LEU A 6 5.40 -1.94 -59.30
N PHE A 7 4.87 -3.15 -59.46
CA PHE A 7 4.11 -3.82 -58.39
C PHE A 7 4.99 -4.46 -57.31
N LEU A 8 6.27 -4.76 -57.60
CA LEU A 8 7.20 -5.32 -56.63
C LEU A 8 7.77 -4.28 -55.65
N LEU A 9 7.80 -3.01 -56.04
CA LEU A 9 8.23 -1.91 -55.15
C LEU A 9 7.14 -1.50 -54.15
N LEU A 10 5.86 -1.71 -54.47
CA LEU A 10 4.75 -1.35 -53.58
C LEU A 10 4.50 -2.37 -52.45
N TRP A 11 5.07 -3.57 -52.53
CA TRP A 11 4.88 -4.62 -51.51
C TRP A 11 5.92 -4.57 -50.38
N MET A 12 7.00 -3.81 -50.56
CA MET A 12 8.08 -3.62 -49.57
C MET A 12 7.85 -2.46 -48.59
N CYS A 13 6.68 -1.81 -48.60
CA CYS A 13 6.39 -0.66 -47.73
C CYS A 13 5.42 -0.95 -46.57
N VAL A 14 4.99 -2.20 -46.35
CA VAL A 14 3.96 -2.52 -45.33
C VAL A 14 4.48 -3.34 -44.13
N ILE A 15 5.78 -3.62 -44.04
CA ILE A 15 6.36 -4.25 -42.84
C ILE A 15 7.59 -3.48 -42.36
N VAL A 16 7.41 -2.17 -42.17
CA VAL A 16 8.16 -1.46 -41.14
C VAL A 16 7.10 -0.83 -40.25
N ARG A 17 6.56 -1.65 -39.35
CA ARG A 17 6.05 -1.06 -38.11
C ARG A 17 7.29 -0.42 -37.48
N PRO A 18 7.29 0.87 -37.13
CA PRO A 18 8.09 1.25 -35.99
C PRO A 18 7.45 0.45 -34.85
N GLU A 19 8.03 -0.71 -34.54
CA GLU A 19 8.14 -1.09 -33.14
C GLU A 19 8.72 0.17 -32.52
N ALA A 20 7.84 0.96 -31.91
CA ALA A 20 8.26 1.94 -30.96
C ALA A 20 9.13 1.12 -30.03
N TRP A 21 10.45 1.29 -30.16
CA TRP A 21 11.37 1.09 -29.08
C TRP A 21 10.90 2.10 -28.03
N GLY A 22 9.80 1.77 -27.35
CA GLY A 22 9.63 2.09 -25.96
C GLY A 22 10.90 1.51 -25.39
N GLN A 23 11.87 2.40 -25.23
CA GLN A 23 13.10 2.10 -24.56
C GLN A 23 12.62 1.61 -23.20
N GLU A 24 12.55 0.29 -23.05
CA GLU A 24 12.61 -0.35 -21.76
C GLU A 24 14.00 0.05 -21.27
N VAL A 25 14.06 1.29 -20.77
CA VAL A 25 15.15 1.75 -19.94
C VAL A 25 15.05 0.78 -18.78
N LYS A 26 15.83 -0.30 -18.88
CA LYS A 26 16.26 -1.09 -17.76
C LYS A 26 16.66 -0.06 -16.73
N SER A 27 15.77 0.17 -15.77
CA SER A 27 15.89 1.29 -14.88
C SER A 27 17.20 1.09 -14.15
N ALA A 28 18.19 1.91 -14.46
CA ALA A 28 19.35 2.04 -13.61
C ALA A 28 18.80 2.44 -12.24
N ASN A 29 18.84 1.50 -11.28
CA ASN A 29 18.41 1.60 -9.89
C ASN A 29 17.41 2.74 -9.64
N THR A 30 16.11 2.43 -9.67
CA THR A 30 15.10 3.48 -9.42
C THR A 30 15.39 4.14 -8.08
N VAL A 31 15.15 5.44 -7.97
CA VAL A 31 15.43 6.23 -6.75
C VAL A 31 14.69 5.68 -5.51
N ALA A 32 13.63 4.91 -5.71
CA ALA A 32 12.90 4.18 -4.68
C ALA A 32 13.70 3.01 -4.07
N GLU A 33 14.57 2.36 -4.85
CA GLU A 33 15.40 1.22 -4.46
C GLU A 33 16.73 1.62 -3.78
N GLU A 34 16.99 2.92 -3.66
CA GLU A 34 18.20 3.43 -3.02
C GLU A 34 18.24 3.02 -1.54
N TRP A 35 19.38 2.48 -1.11
CA TRP A 35 19.55 2.00 0.26
C TRP A 35 19.93 3.13 1.20
N ILE A 36 19.26 3.21 2.34
CA ILE A 36 19.54 4.14 3.41
C ILE A 36 19.77 3.39 4.72
N GLN A 37 20.69 3.91 5.54
CA GLN A 37 20.94 3.42 6.89
C GLN A 37 20.06 4.20 7.87
N VAL A 38 19.12 3.51 8.52
CA VAL A 38 18.15 4.12 9.43
C VAL A 38 18.48 3.73 10.86
N SER A 39 18.58 4.69 11.78
CA SER A 39 18.66 4.41 13.21
C SER A 39 17.27 4.12 13.78
N SER A 40 17.17 3.29 14.81
CA SER A 40 15.94 3.17 15.59
C SER A 40 15.61 4.53 16.22
N SER A 41 14.49 5.12 15.84
CA SER A 41 14.11 6.48 16.24
C SER A 41 12.59 6.68 16.19
N SER A 42 12.13 7.74 16.85
CA SER A 42 10.73 8.18 16.83
C SER A 42 10.72 9.64 16.38
N ALA A 43 9.98 9.93 15.32
CA ALA A 43 9.84 11.28 14.79
C ALA A 43 8.47 11.44 14.12
N THR A 44 8.05 12.68 13.90
CA THR A 44 6.84 12.95 13.10
C THR A 44 7.03 12.51 11.65
N VAL A 45 5.94 12.23 10.94
CA VAL A 45 5.99 11.91 9.49
C VAL A 45 6.74 13.00 8.71
N LEU A 46 6.50 14.28 9.01
CA LEU A 46 7.21 15.40 8.38
C LEU A 46 8.73 15.34 8.62
N GLN A 47 9.14 15.13 9.87
CA GLN A 47 10.56 15.06 10.23
C GLN A 47 11.26 13.89 9.53
N TRP A 48 10.59 12.74 9.43
CA TRP A 48 11.11 11.61 8.67
C TRP A 48 11.26 11.93 7.19
N PHE A 49 10.30 12.62 6.59
CA PHE A 49 10.37 13.02 5.18
C PHE A 49 11.51 13.99 4.93
N GLU A 50 11.62 15.05 5.74
CA GLU A 50 12.74 15.99 5.64
C GLU A 50 14.10 15.30 5.82
N TRP A 51 14.17 14.32 6.71
CA TRP A 51 15.39 13.54 6.92
C TRP A 51 15.75 12.70 5.68
N ILE A 52 14.78 12.01 5.07
CA ILE A 52 14.99 11.26 3.83
C ILE A 52 15.50 12.20 2.73
N GLU A 53 14.84 13.34 2.52
CA GLU A 53 15.23 14.31 1.49
C GLU A 53 16.65 14.85 1.71
N LYS A 54 17.01 15.20 2.96
CA LYS A 54 18.35 15.68 3.31
C LYS A 54 19.43 14.60 3.17
N SER A 55 19.12 13.35 3.53
CA SER A 55 20.09 12.25 3.52
C SER A 55 20.34 11.67 2.13
N THR A 56 19.38 11.77 1.21
CA THR A 56 19.45 11.13 -0.12
C THR A 56 19.46 12.13 -1.27
N GLY A 57 19.01 13.37 -1.06
CA GLY A 57 18.77 14.32 -2.15
C GLY A 57 17.58 13.94 -3.04
N ILE A 58 16.71 13.05 -2.56
CA ILE A 58 15.43 12.73 -3.20
C ILE A 58 14.41 13.81 -2.83
N VAL A 59 13.53 14.16 -3.75
CA VAL A 59 12.38 15.05 -3.47
C VAL A 59 11.13 14.18 -3.26
N LEU A 60 10.51 14.27 -2.10
CA LEU A 60 9.25 13.61 -1.79
C LEU A 60 8.08 14.55 -2.12
N SER A 61 7.18 14.09 -2.97
CA SER A 61 6.01 14.85 -3.41
C SER A 61 4.76 14.16 -2.95
N TYR A 62 3.97 14.82 -2.13
CA TYR A 62 2.76 14.28 -1.53
C TYR A 62 1.71 15.39 -1.36
N ASN A 63 0.46 14.99 -1.13
CA ASN A 63 -0.60 15.94 -0.81
C ASN A 63 -0.74 16.06 0.72
N PRO A 64 -0.36 17.19 1.34
CA PRO A 64 -0.43 17.35 2.79
C PRO A 64 -1.88 17.29 3.33
N ALA A 65 -2.89 17.59 2.51
CA ALA A 65 -4.29 17.51 2.94
C ALA A 65 -4.80 16.06 3.11
N GLN A 66 -4.04 15.07 2.65
CA GLN A 66 -4.40 13.64 2.72
C GLN A 66 -3.51 12.86 3.71
N MET A 67 -2.65 13.55 4.45
CA MET A 67 -1.66 12.95 5.36
C MET A 67 -1.58 13.73 6.66
N GLU A 68 -1.59 13.00 7.77
CA GLU A 68 -1.33 13.55 9.10
C GLU A 68 0.18 13.68 9.32
N LEU A 69 0.76 14.78 8.84
CA LEU A 69 2.21 15.00 8.91
C LEU A 69 2.77 15.12 10.34
N GLY A 70 1.89 15.42 11.30
CA GLY A 70 2.21 15.49 12.73
C GLY A 70 2.19 14.14 13.45
N ASP A 71 1.69 13.07 12.82
CA ASP A 71 1.67 11.76 13.46
C ASP A 71 3.09 11.27 13.75
N VAL A 72 3.29 10.75 14.95
CA VAL A 72 4.59 10.23 15.37
C VAL A 72 4.73 8.78 14.92
N CYS A 73 5.75 8.51 14.11
CA CYS A 73 6.12 7.17 13.68
C CYS A 73 7.43 6.74 14.36
N ARG A 74 7.39 5.56 14.98
CA ARG A 74 8.55 4.92 15.60
C ARG A 74 9.04 3.77 14.72
N ILE A 75 10.32 3.83 14.34
CA ILE A 75 11.03 2.72 13.70
C ILE A 75 11.79 1.97 14.79
N GLU A 76 11.28 0.79 15.18
CA GLU A 76 11.83 0.01 16.29
C GLU A 76 13.15 -0.68 15.93
N HIS A 77 13.20 -1.30 14.76
CA HIS A 77 14.38 -1.97 14.23
C HIS A 77 15.00 -1.15 13.11
N GLY A 78 15.96 -0.31 13.49
CA GLY A 78 16.86 0.36 12.55
C GLY A 78 17.72 -0.64 11.77
N GLY A 79 18.27 -0.19 10.66
CA GLY A 79 19.07 -1.01 9.76
C GLY A 79 19.09 -0.46 8.34
N LYS A 80 19.74 -1.21 7.45
CA LYS A 80 19.79 -0.90 6.04
C LYS A 80 18.47 -1.30 5.38
N MET A 81 17.79 -0.36 4.75
CA MET A 81 16.56 -0.61 3.99
C MET A 81 16.46 0.31 2.77
N THR A 82 15.57 0.03 1.84
CA THR A 82 15.34 0.95 0.71
C THR A 82 14.53 2.16 1.16
N VAL A 83 14.65 3.28 0.45
CA VAL A 83 13.83 4.48 0.66
C VAL A 83 12.33 4.13 0.58
N GLU A 84 11.93 3.32 -0.40
CA GLU A 84 10.55 2.84 -0.50
C GLU A 84 10.10 2.07 0.75
N THR A 85 10.94 1.16 1.25
CA THR A 85 10.61 0.37 2.45
C THR A 85 10.43 1.27 3.66
N LEU A 86 11.31 2.26 3.83
CA LEU A 86 11.21 3.23 4.92
C LEU A 86 9.92 4.05 4.82
N VAL A 87 9.60 4.59 3.63
CA VAL A 87 8.36 5.34 3.41
C VAL A 87 7.12 4.48 3.69
N ARG A 88 7.11 3.21 3.30
CA ARG A 88 6.03 2.25 3.63
C ARG A 88 5.88 2.03 5.14
N ARG A 89 6.98 2.00 5.89
CA ARG A 89 6.94 1.88 7.36
C ARG A 89 6.40 3.14 8.03
N ILE A 90 6.85 4.32 7.56
CA ILE A 90 6.39 5.61 8.07
C ILE A 90 4.87 5.76 7.87
N LEU A 91 4.37 5.35 6.71
CA LEU A 91 2.97 5.46 6.32
C LEU A 91 2.20 4.12 6.44
N SER A 92 2.51 3.28 7.42
CA SER A 92 1.89 1.94 7.55
C SER A 92 0.37 1.97 7.78
N GLY A 93 -0.17 3.07 8.32
CA GLY A 93 -1.61 3.33 8.44
C GLY A 93 -2.28 3.88 7.17
N TYR A 94 -1.58 3.88 6.04
CA TYR A 94 -2.07 4.44 4.78
C TYR A 94 -2.02 3.40 3.66
N GLN A 95 -3.05 3.39 2.82
CA GLN A 95 -2.98 2.74 1.52
C GLN A 95 -2.17 3.63 0.58
N MET A 96 -1.07 3.11 0.04
CA MET A 96 -0.09 3.93 -0.67
C MET A 96 0.29 3.38 -2.06
N LYS A 97 0.48 4.30 -3.00
CA LYS A 97 1.17 4.09 -4.29
C LYS A 97 2.32 5.07 -4.41
N ILE A 98 3.49 4.59 -4.84
CA ILE A 98 4.67 5.42 -5.11
C ILE A 98 4.94 5.38 -6.60
N ALA A 99 5.20 6.55 -7.20
CA ALA A 99 5.66 6.69 -8.56
C ALA A 99 7.00 7.43 -8.60
N VAL A 100 7.94 6.94 -9.40
CA VAL A 100 9.25 7.58 -9.59
C VAL A 100 9.16 8.55 -10.75
N VAL A 101 9.53 9.80 -10.50
CA VAL A 101 9.61 10.87 -11.52
C VAL A 101 11.07 11.33 -11.62
N PRO A 102 11.71 11.20 -12.79
CA PRO A 102 13.09 11.67 -12.97
C PRO A 102 13.26 13.17 -12.69
N PRO A 103 14.46 13.63 -12.27
CA PRO A 103 15.66 12.83 -12.05
C PRO A 103 15.70 12.13 -10.67
N ARG A 104 15.14 12.72 -9.61
CA ARG A 104 15.19 12.20 -8.23
C ARG A 104 13.95 12.53 -7.40
N LYS A 105 12.75 12.34 -7.97
CA LYS A 105 11.49 12.65 -7.29
C LYS A 105 10.65 11.38 -7.05
N LEU A 106 10.10 11.23 -5.86
CA LEU A 106 9.10 10.21 -5.53
C LEU A 106 7.76 10.88 -5.28
N VAL A 107 6.76 10.53 -6.09
CA VAL A 107 5.38 10.98 -5.88
C VAL A 107 4.64 9.94 -5.06
N ILE A 108 4.24 10.33 -3.86
CA ILE A 108 3.54 9.50 -2.88
C ILE A 108 2.06 9.86 -2.94
N HIS A 109 1.25 8.91 -3.40
CA HIS A 109 -0.19 8.98 -3.26
C HIS A 109 -0.58 8.09 -2.08
N ALA A 110 -1.09 8.68 -1.01
CA ALA A 110 -1.53 7.96 0.16
C ALA A 110 -2.95 8.37 0.56
N ARG A 111 -3.70 7.40 1.05
CA ARG A 111 -5.02 7.58 1.66
C ARG A 111 -5.00 6.90 3.02
N LYS A 112 -5.47 7.58 4.06
CA LYS A 112 -5.59 7.00 5.40
C LYS A 112 -6.48 5.76 5.35
N ILE A 113 -6.05 4.67 5.98
CA ILE A 113 -6.88 3.49 6.16
C ILE A 113 -7.87 3.85 7.25
N GLU A 114 -9.15 3.95 6.89
CA GLU A 114 -10.22 4.22 7.85
C GLU A 114 -10.43 3.00 8.75
N SER A 115 -11.06 3.21 9.90
CA SER A 115 -11.49 2.12 10.77
C SER A 115 -12.99 2.16 10.99
N TYR A 116 -13.58 0.98 11.15
CA TYR A 116 -15.02 0.78 11.25
C TYR A 116 -15.35 -0.06 12.47
N ASP A 117 -16.50 0.22 13.08
CA ASP A 117 -17.08 -0.63 14.11
C ASP A 117 -18.01 -1.66 13.47
N VAL A 118 -17.63 -2.93 13.56
CA VAL A 118 -18.47 -4.08 13.21
C VAL A 118 -19.14 -4.58 14.48
N SER A 119 -20.46 -4.70 14.47
CA SER A 119 -21.22 -5.19 15.62
C SER A 119 -22.33 -6.14 15.20
N GLY A 120 -22.68 -7.07 16.08
CA GLY A 120 -23.76 -8.01 15.85
C GLY A 120 -24.21 -8.66 17.15
N THR A 121 -25.10 -9.64 17.03
CA THR A 121 -25.56 -10.47 18.14
C THR A 121 -25.19 -11.92 17.86
N VAL A 122 -24.70 -12.61 18.88
CA VAL A 122 -24.44 -14.04 18.88
C VAL A 122 -25.58 -14.74 19.61
N SER A 123 -26.20 -15.71 18.96
CA SER A 123 -27.23 -16.57 19.53
C SER A 123 -27.06 -18.00 19.05
N GLU A 124 -27.54 -18.97 19.83
CA GLU A 124 -27.69 -20.35 19.36
C GLU A 124 -28.69 -20.41 18.21
N GLU A 125 -28.44 -21.29 17.23
CA GLU A 125 -29.26 -21.44 16.05
C GLU A 125 -30.65 -22.02 16.38
N ASP A 126 -30.71 -23.01 17.26
CA ASP A 126 -31.95 -23.73 17.57
C ASP A 126 -32.84 -23.01 18.59
N SER A 127 -32.23 -22.42 19.63
CA SER A 127 -32.94 -21.85 20.78
C SER A 127 -33.13 -20.33 20.69
N GLU A 128 -32.42 -19.67 19.77
CA GLU A 128 -32.23 -18.21 19.73
C GLU A 128 -31.66 -17.62 21.05
N GLU A 129 -31.16 -18.48 21.95
CA GLU A 129 -30.57 -18.04 23.21
C GLU A 129 -29.34 -17.21 22.93
N ARG A 130 -29.27 -16.02 23.53
CA ARG A 130 -28.16 -15.10 23.32
C ARG A 130 -26.94 -15.54 24.11
N LEU A 131 -25.84 -15.76 23.42
CA LEU A 131 -24.65 -16.34 24.01
C LEU A 131 -23.78 -15.28 24.69
N TYR A 132 -23.62 -15.38 26.01
CA TYR A 132 -22.65 -14.61 26.77
C TYR A 132 -21.27 -15.26 26.72
N GLY A 133 -20.22 -14.47 26.52
CA GLY A 133 -18.84 -14.98 26.59
C GLY A 133 -18.35 -15.67 25.31
N ALA A 134 -19.14 -15.64 24.24
CA ALA A 134 -18.73 -16.20 22.95
C ALA A 134 -17.59 -15.36 22.35
N VAL A 135 -16.56 -16.03 21.84
CA VAL A 135 -15.43 -15.37 21.19
C VAL A 135 -15.78 -15.15 19.73
N VAL A 136 -15.79 -13.88 19.31
CA VAL A 136 -16.00 -13.50 17.91
C VAL A 136 -14.67 -13.08 17.32
N THR A 137 -14.21 -13.82 16.33
CA THR A 137 -12.96 -13.57 15.60
C THR A 137 -13.27 -13.17 14.17
N LEU A 138 -12.69 -12.07 13.73
CA LEU A 138 -12.73 -11.61 12.34
C LEU A 138 -11.31 -11.67 11.77
N GLU A 139 -11.17 -12.28 10.61
CA GLU A 139 -9.87 -12.52 9.95
C GLU A 139 -9.83 -11.83 8.58
N ASP A 140 -8.70 -11.18 8.26
CA ASP A 140 -8.45 -10.68 6.91
C ASP A 140 -7.82 -11.73 5.99
N LYS A 141 -7.70 -11.40 4.70
CA LYS A 141 -7.07 -12.26 3.69
C LYS A 141 -5.60 -12.62 3.98
N ASP A 142 -4.92 -11.86 4.83
CA ASP A 142 -3.51 -12.00 5.17
C ASP A 142 -3.33 -12.77 6.50
N GLY A 143 -4.43 -13.26 7.10
CA GLY A 143 -4.44 -14.04 8.34
C GLY A 143 -4.36 -13.20 9.62
N LYS A 144 -4.50 -11.88 9.52
CA LYS A 144 -4.56 -11.01 10.69
C LYS A 144 -5.93 -11.11 11.35
N GLN A 145 -5.95 -11.27 12.66
CA GLN A 145 -7.16 -11.50 13.43
C GLN A 145 -7.49 -10.34 14.38
N TRP A 146 -8.78 -10.06 14.52
CA TRP A 146 -9.35 -9.17 15.52
C TRP A 146 -10.41 -9.93 16.31
N ASN A 147 -10.29 -9.92 17.63
CA ASN A 147 -11.12 -10.72 18.53
C ASN A 147 -11.88 -9.83 19.50
N THR A 148 -13.10 -10.24 19.82
CA THR A 148 -13.92 -9.63 20.88
C THR A 148 -14.73 -10.71 21.58
N ILE A 149 -15.37 -10.35 22.69
CA ILE A 149 -16.22 -11.26 23.47
C ILE A 149 -17.64 -10.67 23.51
N SER A 150 -18.64 -11.51 23.31
CA SER A 150 -20.04 -11.12 23.44
C SER A 150 -20.40 -10.79 24.90
N ASN A 151 -21.17 -9.71 25.09
CA ASN A 151 -21.66 -9.33 26.42
C ASN A 151 -22.89 -10.14 26.85
N GLY A 152 -23.44 -9.86 28.04
CA GLY A 152 -24.58 -10.59 28.61
C GLY A 152 -25.89 -10.51 27.80
N LYS A 153 -25.92 -9.74 26.72
CA LYS A 153 -27.03 -9.67 25.76
C LYS A 153 -26.67 -10.33 24.42
N GLY A 154 -25.59 -11.11 24.35
CA GLY A 154 -25.03 -11.68 23.13
C GLY A 154 -24.42 -10.67 22.17
N ILE A 155 -24.32 -9.39 22.53
CA ILE A 155 -23.88 -8.35 21.61
C ILE A 155 -22.36 -8.28 21.61
N PHE A 156 -21.77 -8.22 20.41
CA PHE A 156 -20.35 -7.99 20.21
C PHE A 156 -20.10 -6.69 19.42
N ARG A 157 -18.92 -6.11 19.62
CA ARG A 157 -18.41 -4.99 18.84
C ARG A 157 -16.90 -5.16 18.62
N LEU A 158 -16.47 -4.96 17.39
CA LEU A 158 -15.11 -5.07 16.89
C LEU A 158 -14.73 -3.78 16.17
N HIS A 159 -13.55 -3.25 16.49
CA HIS A 159 -12.99 -2.12 15.77
C HIS A 159 -11.94 -2.66 14.79
N VAL A 160 -12.20 -2.52 13.50
CA VAL A 160 -11.39 -3.13 12.43
C VAL A 160 -11.01 -2.09 11.37
N PRO A 161 -9.82 -2.17 10.77
CA PRO A 161 -9.46 -1.31 9.66
C PRO A 161 -10.29 -1.63 8.41
N GLU A 162 -10.38 -0.67 7.49
CA GLU A 162 -10.93 -0.85 6.16
C GLU A 162 -10.26 -2.03 5.46
N GLY A 163 -11.07 -2.95 4.93
CA GLY A 163 -10.55 -4.12 4.24
C GLY A 163 -11.64 -5.14 3.90
N ILE A 164 -11.20 -6.21 3.25
CA ILE A 164 -12.04 -7.38 3.00
C ILE A 164 -11.68 -8.42 4.06
N CYS A 165 -12.68 -8.83 4.84
CA CYS A 165 -12.57 -9.90 5.82
C CYS A 165 -13.16 -11.18 5.22
N SER A 166 -12.49 -12.31 5.43
CA SER A 166 -12.81 -13.59 4.79
C SER A 166 -13.74 -14.46 5.64
N SER A 167 -13.65 -14.36 6.97
CA SER A 167 -14.45 -15.19 7.87
C SER A 167 -14.74 -14.50 9.20
N VAL A 168 -15.86 -14.90 9.79
CA VAL A 168 -16.21 -14.63 11.19
C VAL A 168 -16.46 -15.97 11.86
N THR A 169 -15.67 -16.30 12.87
CA THR A 169 -15.82 -17.54 13.65
C THR A 169 -16.33 -17.19 15.03
N VAL A 170 -17.30 -17.97 15.51
CA VAL A 170 -17.82 -17.91 16.87
C VAL A 170 -17.46 -19.22 17.57
N GLY A 171 -16.77 -19.12 18.71
CA GLY A 171 -16.37 -20.26 19.53
C GLY A 171 -16.67 -20.07 21.00
#